data_AF-A0A518I9B6-F1
#
_entry.id   AF-A0A518I9B6-F1
#
_cell.length_a   1.000
_cell.length_b   1.000
_cell.length_c   1.000
_cell.angle_alpha   90.00
_cell.angle_beta   90.00
_cell.angle_gamma   90.00
#
_symmetry.space_group_name_H-M   'P 1'
#
loop_
_entity.id
_entity.type
_entity.pdbx_description
1 polymer ?
#
loop_
_entity_poly.entity_id
_entity_poly.type
_entity_poly.pdbx_seq_one_letter_code
_entity_poly.pdbx_strand_id
1 'polypeptide(L)'
;MTGHLMFGKKLLCCFTLVLLMTVLTACGGPAAAPQAEHTRNEVAQKSVEEFVASAKKNPKNAAQNLSVLMESLEAYASEYEGPYIQLRDTAKELQSLYQSSAAKDKIEAQLDALKQQAESL
;
A
#
# COMPACT_ATOMS: atom_id res chain seq x y z
N MET A 1 9.55 20.87 -61.85
CA MET A 1 9.76 20.24 -60.54
C MET A 1 8.73 20.82 -59.58
N THR A 2 7.79 19.98 -59.17
CA THR A 2 7.17 19.87 -57.83
C THR A 2 7.48 21.03 -56.87
N GLY A 3 6.56 21.79 -56.27
CA GLY A 3 5.21 21.50 -55.79
C GLY A 3 5.17 21.96 -54.32
N HIS A 4 4.28 22.87 -53.94
CA HIS A 4 4.01 23.16 -52.52
C HIS A 4 2.54 23.58 -52.35
N LEU A 5 1.70 22.57 -52.12
CA LEU A 5 0.34 22.70 -51.64
C LEU A 5 0.39 23.04 -50.15
N MET A 6 -0.17 24.19 -49.80
CA MET A 6 -0.40 24.64 -48.43
C MET A 6 -1.64 23.95 -47.85
N PHE A 7 -1.46 22.91 -47.03
CA PHE A 7 -2.50 22.36 -46.16
C PHE A 7 -1.77 21.71 -44.97
N GLY A 8 -1.90 22.24 -43.75
CA GLY A 8 -1.37 21.49 -42.58
C GLY A 8 -0.99 22.25 -41.31
N LYS A 9 -1.39 23.51 -41.11
CA LYS A 9 -1.02 24.23 -39.86
C LYS A 9 -2.18 24.75 -39.01
N LYS A 10 -3.42 24.74 -39.50
CA LYS A 10 -4.60 25.15 -38.70
C LYS A 10 -5.42 23.99 -38.12
N LEU A 11 -5.24 22.75 -38.59
CA LEU A 11 -5.93 21.57 -38.04
C LEU A 11 -5.32 21.04 -36.73
N LEU A 12 -4.09 21.43 -36.39
CA LEU A 12 -3.37 20.87 -35.24
C LEU A 12 -3.76 21.51 -33.89
N CYS A 13 -4.34 22.71 -33.91
CA CYS A 13 -4.64 23.47 -32.70
C CYS A 13 -6.01 23.11 -32.08
N CYS A 14 -6.97 22.62 -32.88
CA CYS A 14 -8.26 22.19 -32.34
C CYS A 14 -8.21 20.76 -31.74
N PHE A 15 -7.28 19.92 -32.20
CA PHE A 15 -7.18 18.53 -31.72
C PHE A 15 -6.55 18.42 -30.33
N THR A 16 -5.75 19.40 -29.91
CA THR A 16 -5.11 19.43 -28.58
C THR A 16 -6.05 19.88 -27.46
N LEU A 17 -7.13 20.60 -27.78
CA LEU A 17 -8.13 21.07 -26.81
C LEU A 17 -9.23 20.04 -26.52
N VAL A 18 -9.53 19.16 -27.47
CA VAL A 18 -10.56 18.11 -27.28
C VAL A 18 -10.04 16.93 -26.47
N LEU A 19 -8.73 16.67 -26.49
CA LEU A 19 -8.13 15.54 -25.76
C LEU A 19 -8.03 15.76 -24.23
N LEU A 20 -8.24 16.98 -23.74
CA LEU A 20 -8.15 17.30 -22.31
C LEU A 20 -9.48 17.15 -21.56
N MET A 21 -10.60 16.94 -22.27
CA MET A 21 -11.96 16.90 -21.68
C MET A 21 -12.51 15.49 -21.46
N THR A 22 -11.79 14.42 -21.87
CA THR A 22 -12.29 13.04 -21.78
C THR A 22 -11.74 12.25 -20.59
N VAL A 23 -10.91 12.83 -19.73
CA VAL A 23 -10.39 12.15 -18.51
C VAL A 23 -11.25 12.37 -17.26
N LEU A 24 -12.33 13.16 -17.36
CA LEU A 24 -13.39 13.21 -16.35
C LEU A 24 -14.58 12.30 -16.72
N THR A 25 -14.31 11.08 -17.17
CA THR A 25 -15.12 9.99 -16.65
C THR A 25 -14.81 9.92 -15.16
N ALA A 26 -15.50 10.77 -14.41
CA ALA A 26 -15.97 10.45 -13.08
C ALA A 26 -16.65 9.09 -13.22
N CYS A 27 -15.84 8.04 -13.05
CA CYS A 27 -16.30 6.80 -12.50
C CYS A 27 -16.92 7.23 -11.17
N GLY A 28 -18.22 7.48 -11.19
CA GLY A 28 -19.07 7.32 -10.03
C GLY A 28 -18.98 5.86 -9.65
N GLY A 29 -17.82 5.44 -9.17
CA GLY A 29 -17.70 4.25 -8.38
C GLY A 29 -18.60 4.51 -7.19
N PRO A 30 -19.56 3.62 -6.87
CA PRO A 30 -20.27 3.73 -5.61
C PRO A 30 -19.20 3.92 -4.55
N ALA A 31 -19.35 4.93 -3.69
CA ALA A 31 -18.55 5.07 -2.48
C ALA A 31 -18.41 3.67 -1.93
N ALA A 32 -17.18 3.12 -1.97
CA ALA A 32 -16.96 1.71 -1.72
C ALA A 32 -17.69 1.39 -0.43
N ALA A 33 -18.71 0.52 -0.51
CA ALA A 33 -19.48 0.15 0.66
C ALA A 33 -18.47 -0.24 1.73
N PRO A 34 -18.60 0.23 2.99
CA PRO A 34 -17.65 -0.07 4.04
C PRO A 34 -17.33 -1.56 3.98
N GLN A 35 -16.06 -1.92 3.76
CA GLN A 35 -15.68 -3.32 3.73
C GLN A 35 -16.16 -3.93 5.06
N ALA A 36 -16.90 -5.03 4.97
CA ALA A 36 -17.37 -5.71 6.15
C ALA A 36 -16.17 -6.01 7.06
N GLU A 37 -16.34 -5.80 8.37
CA GLU A 37 -15.30 -5.95 9.39
C GLU A 37 -14.47 -7.23 9.24
N HIS A 38 -15.16 -8.33 8.98
CA HIS A 38 -14.54 -9.62 8.75
C HIS A 38 -13.55 -9.59 7.57
N THR A 39 -13.95 -9.00 6.44
CA THR A 39 -13.12 -8.95 5.23
C THR A 39 -11.87 -8.11 5.44
N ARG A 40 -11.97 -6.99 6.15
CA ARG A 40 -10.79 -6.14 6.44
C ARG A 40 -9.83 -6.82 7.43
N ASN A 41 -10.36 -7.50 8.46
CA ASN A 41 -9.55 -8.28 9.39
C ASN A 41 -8.77 -9.38 8.66
N GLU A 42 -9.45 -10.14 7.78
CA GLU A 42 -8.81 -11.21 6.99
C GLU A 42 -7.71 -10.68 6.07
N VAL A 43 -7.91 -9.53 5.44
CA VAL A 43 -6.92 -8.91 4.57
C VAL A 43 -5.70 -8.44 5.37
N ALA A 44 -5.92 -7.80 6.52
CA ALA A 44 -4.84 -7.36 7.40
C ALA A 44 -4.04 -8.56 7.94
N GLN A 45 -4.73 -9.61 8.40
CA GLN A 45 -4.13 -10.86 8.86
C GLN A 45 -3.25 -11.51 7.79
N LYS A 46 -3.78 -11.71 6.58
CA LYS A 46 -3.01 -12.30 5.47
C LYS A 46 -1.81 -11.46 5.08
N SER A 47 -1.96 -10.14 5.03
CA SER A 47 -0.84 -9.24 4.69
C SER A 47 0.30 -9.35 5.70
N VAL A 48 -0.03 -9.45 6.99
CA VAL A 48 0.96 -9.65 8.07
C VAL A 48 1.56 -11.06 8.00
N GLU A 49 0.75 -12.09 7.77
CA GLU A 49 1.24 -13.47 7.68
C GLU A 49 2.23 -13.64 6.52
N GLU A 50 1.88 -13.13 5.34
CA GLU A 50 2.75 -13.16 4.15
C GLU A 50 4.06 -12.40 4.41
N PHE A 51 3.97 -11.24 5.06
CA PHE A 51 5.15 -10.48 5.47
C PHE A 51 6.03 -11.29 6.43
N VAL A 52 5.47 -11.86 7.50
CA VAL A 52 6.24 -12.62 8.51
C VAL A 52 6.87 -13.86 7.90
N ALA A 53 6.14 -14.59 7.05
CA ALA A 53 6.67 -15.74 6.33
C ALA A 53 7.83 -15.33 5.41
N SER A 54 7.67 -14.23 4.66
CA SER A 54 8.71 -13.69 3.78
C SER A 54 9.93 -13.20 4.55
N ALA A 55 9.73 -12.50 5.67
CA ALA A 55 10.78 -11.96 6.53
C ALA A 55 11.64 -13.06 7.16
N LYS A 56 11.00 -14.14 7.66
CA LYS A 56 11.71 -15.30 8.20
C LYS A 56 12.52 -16.04 7.14
N LYS A 57 12.00 -16.13 5.91
CA LYS A 57 12.68 -16.78 4.79
C LYS A 57 13.81 -15.93 4.22
N ASN A 58 13.61 -14.62 4.09
CA ASN A 58 14.49 -13.68 3.42
C ASN A 58 14.72 -12.42 4.29
N PRO A 59 15.42 -12.53 5.44
CA PRO A 59 15.53 -11.45 6.41
C PRO A 59 16.22 -10.17 5.87
N LYS A 60 17.05 -10.31 4.83
CA LYS A 60 17.74 -9.19 4.17
C LYS A 60 16.77 -8.17 3.54
N ASN A 61 15.61 -8.63 3.09
CA ASN A 61 14.60 -7.79 2.44
C ASN A 61 13.48 -7.38 3.41
N ALA A 62 13.50 -7.88 4.65
CA ALA A 62 12.40 -7.71 5.59
C ALA A 62 12.16 -6.25 5.94
N ALA A 63 13.22 -5.45 6.15
CA ALA A 63 13.08 -4.03 6.44
C ALA A 63 12.39 -3.25 5.31
N GLN A 64 12.72 -3.56 4.05
CA GLN A 64 12.08 -2.93 2.89
C GLN A 64 10.61 -3.38 2.76
N ASN A 65 10.35 -4.68 2.91
CA ASN A 65 8.99 -5.22 2.83
C ASN A 65 8.10 -4.70 3.97
N LEU A 66 8.69 -4.45 5.15
CA LEU A 66 7.99 -3.87 6.29
C LEU A 66 7.53 -2.45 5.97
N SER A 67 8.31 -1.63 5.26
CA SER A 67 7.87 -0.29 4.85
C SER A 67 6.61 -0.34 3.99
N VAL A 68 6.50 -1.31 3.09
CA VAL A 68 5.29 -1.51 2.27
C VAL A 68 4.10 -1.93 3.13
N LEU A 69 4.30 -2.86 4.06
CA LEU A 69 3.24 -3.27 5.00
C LEU A 69 2.79 -2.08 5.88
N MET A 70 3.74 -1.26 6.33
CA MET A 70 3.50 -0.09 7.16
C MET A 70 2.56 0.92 6.50
N GLU A 71 2.65 1.14 5.18
CA GLU A 71 1.72 2.01 4.45
C GLU A 71 0.26 1.55 4.62
N SER A 72 0.01 0.24 4.48
CA SER A 72 -1.33 -0.34 4.68
C SER A 72 -1.78 -0.27 6.15
N LEU A 73 -0.89 -0.56 7.10
CA LEU A 73 -1.22 -0.52 8.53
C LEU A 73 -1.49 0.90 9.03
N GLU A 74 -0.82 1.90 8.47
CA GLU A 74 -1.10 3.31 8.77
C GLU A 74 -2.49 3.73 8.27
N ALA A 75 -2.87 3.31 7.06
CA ALA A 75 -4.22 3.52 6.55
C ALA A 75 -5.26 2.85 7.46
N TYR A 76 -5.08 1.58 7.82
CA TYR A 76 -6.01 0.88 8.71
C TYR A 76 -6.11 1.51 10.10
N ALA A 77 -4.99 1.91 10.70
CA ALA A 77 -5.00 2.58 12.00
C ALA A 77 -5.69 3.95 11.95
N SER A 78 -5.59 4.66 10.83
CA SER A 78 -6.24 5.96 10.65
C SER A 78 -7.74 5.84 10.36
N GLU A 79 -8.18 4.79 9.69
CA GLU A 79 -9.58 4.61 9.29
C GLU A 79 -10.42 3.87 10.34
N TYR A 80 -9.87 2.84 10.97
CA TYR A 80 -10.62 1.90 11.83
C TYR A 80 -10.22 1.96 13.30
N GLU A 81 -9.12 2.64 13.64
CA GLU A 81 -8.62 2.82 15.01
C GLU A 81 -8.48 1.49 15.80
N GLY A 82 -8.52 1.58 17.15
CA GLY A 82 -8.60 0.44 18.05
C GLY A 82 -7.51 -0.62 17.82
N PRO A 83 -7.87 -1.89 17.51
CA PRO A 83 -6.89 -2.97 17.37
C PRO A 83 -5.92 -2.75 16.18
N TYR A 84 -6.30 -1.95 15.18
CA TYR A 84 -5.40 -1.60 14.07
C TYR A 84 -4.31 -0.61 14.47
N ILE A 85 -4.56 0.25 15.48
CA ILE A 85 -3.51 1.09 16.08
C ILE A 85 -2.46 0.22 16.76
N GLN A 86 -2.90 -0.78 17.54
CA GLN A 86 -2.00 -1.73 18.19
C GLN A 86 -1.18 -2.51 17.18
N LEU A 87 -1.81 -3.00 16.10
CA LEU A 87 -1.12 -3.70 15.02
C LEU A 87 -0.04 -2.84 14.34
N ARG A 88 -0.37 -1.58 14.02
CA ARG A 88 0.58 -0.61 13.47
C ARG A 88 1.74 -0.35 14.44
N ASP A 89 1.45 -0.16 15.72
CA ASP A 89 2.47 0.19 16.71
C ASP A 89 3.45 -0.97 16.95
N THR A 90 2.96 -2.22 16.99
CA THR A 90 3.81 -3.42 17.00
C THR A 90 4.72 -3.49 15.76
N ALA A 91 4.22 -3.07 14.58
CA ALA A 91 5.00 -3.02 13.35
C ALA A 91 6.04 -1.87 13.37
N LYS A 92 5.75 -0.73 14.01
CA LYS A 92 6.71 0.35 14.25
C LYS A 92 7.85 -0.06 15.17
N GLU A 93 7.54 -0.82 16.22
CA GLU A 93 8.58 -1.41 17.07
C GLU A 93 9.50 -2.33 16.27
N LEU A 94 8.93 -3.18 15.40
CA LEU A 94 9.72 -4.01 14.49
C LEU A 94 10.60 -3.17 13.55
N GLN A 95 10.06 -2.05 13.02
CA GLN A 95 10.83 -1.12 12.19
C GLN A 95 12.02 -0.53 12.96
N SER A 96 11.82 -0.15 14.21
CA SER A 96 12.88 0.34 15.09
C SER A 96 13.97 -0.72 15.35
N LEU A 97 13.59 -1.99 15.52
CA LEU A 97 14.54 -3.10 15.67
C LEU A 97 15.38 -3.29 14.39
N TYR A 98 14.79 -3.19 13.20
CA TYR A 98 15.54 -3.24 11.95
C TYR A 98 16.50 -2.05 11.81
N GLN A 99 16.04 -0.83 12.12
CA GLN A 99 16.86 0.39 12.02
C GLN A 99 18.03 0.40 13.01
N SER A 100 17.83 -0.13 14.21
CA SER A 100 18.87 -0.24 15.23
C SER A 100 19.82 -1.43 15.02
N SER A 101 19.60 -2.23 13.96
CA SER A 101 20.34 -3.49 13.74
C SER A 101 20.30 -4.40 14.97
N ALA A 102 19.12 -4.52 15.58
CA ALA A 102 18.91 -5.33 16.77
C ALA A 102 19.30 -6.81 16.54
N ALA A 103 19.55 -7.51 17.64
CA ALA A 103 19.86 -8.93 17.61
C ALA A 103 18.71 -9.74 16.97
N LYS A 104 19.07 -10.80 16.23
CA LYS A 104 18.15 -11.60 15.43
C LYS A 104 16.99 -12.16 16.25
N ASP A 105 17.27 -12.63 17.47
CA ASP A 105 16.28 -13.14 18.42
C ASP A 105 15.21 -12.11 18.78
N LYS A 106 15.59 -10.83 18.96
CA LYS A 106 14.63 -9.75 19.21
C LYS A 106 13.76 -9.47 17.99
N ILE A 107 14.34 -9.51 16.80
CA ILE A 107 13.59 -9.33 15.54
C ILE A 107 12.60 -10.49 15.36
N GLU A 108 13.02 -11.74 15.60
CA GLU A 108 12.14 -12.92 15.51
C GLU A 108 11.00 -12.86 16.53
N ALA A 109 11.30 -12.50 17.79
CA ALA A 109 10.27 -12.32 18.82
C ALA A 109 9.25 -11.24 18.42
N GLN A 110 9.70 -10.11 17.86
CA GLN A 110 8.80 -9.06 17.42
C GLN A 110 8.00 -9.43 16.16
N LEU A 111 8.57 -10.23 15.25
CA LEU A 111 7.82 -10.80 14.12
C LEU A 111 6.69 -11.71 14.61
N ASP A 112 6.94 -12.50 15.66
CA ASP A 112 5.92 -13.36 16.26
C ASP A 112 4.85 -12.53 17.00
N ALA A 113 5.25 -11.49 17.73
CA ALA A 113 4.31 -10.56 18.35
C ALA A 113 3.41 -9.86 17.31
N LEU A 114 3.98 -9.43 16.18
CA LEU A 114 3.23 -8.83 15.08
C LEU A 114 2.20 -9.80 14.50
N LYS A 115 2.60 -11.06 14.29
CA LYS A 115 1.69 -12.11 13.83
C LYS A 115 0.55 -12.36 14.81
N GLN A 116 0.86 -12.52 16.09
CA GLN A 116 -0.15 -12.72 17.14
C GLN A 116 -1.12 -11.55 17.25
N GLN A 117 -0.63 -10.32 17.14
CA GLN A 117 -1.48 -9.13 17.14
C GLN A 117 -2.45 -9.13 15.95
N ALA A 118 -2.00 -9.55 14.77
CA ALA A 118 -2.86 -9.65 13.60
C ALA A 118 -3.93 -10.74 13.76
N GLU A 119 -3.57 -11.91 14.30
CA GLU A 119 -4.50 -13.01 14.60
C GLU A 119 -5.58 -12.63 15.64
N SER A 120 -5.37 -11.55 16.39
CA SER A 120 -6.32 -11.03 17.38
C SER A 120 -7.32 -9.98 16.85
N LEU A 121 -7.20 -9.57 15.58
CA LEU A 121 -8.14 -8.68 14.91
C LEU A 121 -9.54 -9.30 14.79
#